data_AF-A0A1Q7BE97-F1
#
_entry.id   AF-A0A1Q7BE97-F1
#
_cell.length_a   1.000
_cell.length_b   1.000
_cell.length_c   1.000
_cell.angle_alpha   90.00
_cell.angle_beta   90.00
_cell.angle_gamma   90.00
#
_symmetry.space_group_name_H-M   'P 1'
#
loop_
_entity.id
_entity.type
_entity.pdbx_description
1 polymer ?
#
loop_
_entity_poly.entity_id
_entity_poly.type
_entity_poly.pdbx_seq_one_letter_code
_entity_poly.pdbx_strand_id
1 'polypeptide(L)'
;MMDPYFYRNRLARRYYLDHVNLKHKEFAAWDHKIQLIYGLVAITTAVSALLFFGTLGGRFPSVYTSTFETLFVSSFVAIAVFVFVVARGRRRFRELWNQQHGSRPTNNRGSDV
;
A
#
# COMPACT_ATOMS: atom_id res chain seq x y z
N MET A 1 -11.13 -17.29 1.34
CA MET A 1 -9.83 -16.71 0.94
C MET A 1 -9.88 -16.48 -0.56
N MET A 2 -9.47 -15.31 -1.08
CA MET A 2 -9.38 -15.12 -2.52
C MET A 2 -8.24 -15.97 -3.08
N ASP A 3 -8.55 -16.73 -4.13
CA ASP A 3 -7.64 -17.69 -4.74
C ASP A 3 -6.45 -16.97 -5.39
N PRO A 4 -5.18 -17.29 -5.05
CA PRO A 4 -4.00 -16.71 -5.70
C PRO A 4 -3.98 -16.92 -7.23
N TYR A 5 -4.69 -17.92 -7.77
CA TYR A 5 -4.82 -18.12 -9.22
C TYR A 5 -5.68 -17.05 -9.91
N PHE A 6 -6.53 -16.33 -9.17
CA PHE A 6 -7.40 -15.27 -9.69
C PHE A 6 -6.61 -14.09 -10.27
N TYR A 7 -5.42 -13.81 -9.74
CA TYR A 7 -4.53 -12.75 -10.25
C TYR A 7 -3.77 -13.12 -11.52
N ARG A 8 -3.66 -14.42 -11.83
CA ARG A 8 -2.95 -14.93 -13.02
C ARG A 8 -3.79 -14.77 -14.29
N ASN A 9 -5.11 -14.72 -14.16
CA ASN A 9 -6.03 -14.58 -15.28
C ASN A 9 -6.37 -13.10 -15.53
N ARG A 10 -5.90 -12.53 -16.65
CA ARG A 10 -6.07 -11.09 -16.98
C ARG A 10 -7.54 -10.65 -16.98
N LEU A 11 -8.45 -11.52 -17.40
CA LEU A 11 -9.90 -11.25 -17.44
C LEU A 11 -10.49 -11.13 -16.03
N ALA A 12 -10.17 -12.08 -15.15
CA ALA A 12 -10.60 -12.07 -13.76
C ALA A 12 -10.06 -10.85 -13.00
N ARG A 13 -8.79 -10.48 -13.25
CA ARG A 13 -8.19 -9.26 -12.70
C ARG A 13 -8.90 -7.99 -13.18
N ARG A 14 -9.24 -7.89 -14.47
CA ARG A 14 -10.00 -6.74 -15.00
C ARG A 14 -11.39 -6.67 -14.38
N TYR A 15 -12.11 -7.79 -14.31
CA TYR A 15 -13.43 -7.83 -13.68
C TYR A 15 -13.37 -7.40 -12.21
N TYR A 16 -12.37 -7.86 -11.45
CA TYR A 16 -12.16 -7.42 -10.07
C TYR A 16 -11.90 -5.91 -9.97
N LEU A 17 -10.98 -5.38 -10.81
CA LEU A 17 -10.68 -3.95 -10.81
C LEU A 17 -11.91 -3.11 -11.16
N ASP A 18 -12.67 -3.55 -12.15
CA ASP A 18 -13.89 -2.86 -12.61
C ASP A 18 -14.99 -2.93 -11.54
N HIS A 19 -15.17 -4.09 -10.91
CA HIS A 19 -16.08 -4.26 -9.80
C HIS A 19 -15.72 -3.36 -8.61
N VAL A 20 -14.45 -3.30 -8.23
CA VAL A 20 -13.97 -2.43 -7.16
C VAL A 20 -14.20 -0.95 -7.52
N ASN A 21 -13.92 -0.56 -8.76
CA ASN A 21 -14.14 0.81 -9.21
C ASN A 21 -15.62 1.20 -9.25
N LEU A 22 -16.51 0.27 -9.57
CA LEU A 22 -17.94 0.52 -9.70
C LEU A 22 -18.68 0.42 -8.35
N LYS A 23 -18.35 -0.56 -7.52
CA LYS A 23 -19.05 -0.87 -6.25
C LYS A 23 -18.37 -0.31 -5.01
N HIS A 24 -17.06 -0.02 -5.06
CA HIS A 24 -16.30 0.51 -3.93
C HIS A 24 -15.48 1.75 -4.33
N LYS A 25 -16.16 2.75 -4.92
CA LYS A 25 -15.57 4.01 -5.37
C LYS A 25 -14.70 4.70 -4.32
N GLU A 26 -15.12 4.66 -3.05
CA GLU A 26 -14.36 5.25 -1.94
C GLU A 26 -13.01 4.54 -1.72
N PHE A 27 -12.99 3.21 -1.81
CA PHE A 27 -11.76 2.44 -1.70
C PHE A 27 -10.85 2.64 -2.92
N ALA A 28 -11.41 2.70 -4.13
CA ALA A 28 -10.66 2.96 -5.35
C ALA A 28 -10.00 4.36 -5.32
N ALA A 29 -10.74 5.38 -4.87
CA ALA A 29 -10.20 6.72 -4.68
C ALA A 29 -9.12 6.76 -3.59
N TRP A 30 -9.29 5.99 -2.50
CA TRP A 30 -8.26 5.85 -1.46
C TRP A 30 -7.00 5.15 -1.98
N ASP A 31 -7.11 4.01 -2.67
CA ASP A 31 -5.95 3.27 -3.20
C ASP A 31 -5.19 4.11 -4.24
N HIS A 32 -5.90 4.87 -5.08
CA HIS A 32 -5.26 5.79 -6.02
C HIS A 32 -4.48 6.90 -5.30
N LYS A 33 -5.04 7.50 -4.26
CA LYS A 33 -4.34 8.49 -3.42
C LYS A 33 -3.11 7.88 -2.74
N ILE A 34 -3.22 6.66 -2.23
CA ILE A 34 -2.09 5.93 -1.63
C ILE A 34 -1.00 5.68 -2.66
N GLN A 35 -1.32 5.31 -3.90
CA GLN A 35 -0.32 5.12 -4.96
C GLN A 35 0.43 6.41 -5.29
N LEU A 36 -0.27 7.55 -5.37
CA LEU A 36 0.36 8.86 -5.57
C LEU A 36 1.31 9.21 -4.43
N ILE A 37 0.87 9.03 -3.17
CA ILE A 37 1.72 9.28 -2.00
C ILE A 37 2.91 8.32 -1.97
N TYR A 38 2.73 7.05 -2.35
CA TYR A 38 3.83 6.08 -2.44
C TYR A 38 4.88 6.53 -3.46
N GLY A 39 4.45 7.02 -4.63
CA GLY A 39 5.36 7.58 -5.63
C GLY A 39 6.13 8.80 -5.10
N LEU A 40 5.44 9.70 -4.39
CA LEU A 40 6.07 10.86 -3.77
C LEU A 40 7.11 10.45 -2.71
N VAL A 41 6.77 9.51 -1.83
CA VAL A 41 7.66 8.98 -0.78
C VAL A 41 8.89 8.31 -1.41
N ALA A 42 8.72 7.57 -2.50
CA ALA A 42 9.85 6.96 -3.21
C ALA A 42 10.81 8.02 -3.78
N ILE A 43 10.27 9.09 -4.39
CA ILE A 43 11.07 10.20 -4.93
C ILE A 43 11.80 10.92 -3.80
N THR A 44 11.12 11.30 -2.72
CA THR A 44 11.75 12.04 -1.61
C THR A 44 12.84 11.22 -0.95
N THR A 45 12.63 9.91 -0.77
CA THR A 45 13.64 9.00 -0.21
C THR A 45 14.85 8.87 -1.13
N ALA A 46 14.65 8.77 -2.44
CA ALA A 46 15.74 8.71 -3.42
C ALA A 46 16.57 10.01 -3.42
N VAL A 47 15.93 11.17 -3.33
CA VAL A 47 16.61 12.46 -3.22
C VAL A 47 17.39 12.57 -1.91
N SER A 48 16.78 12.19 -0.77
CA SER A 48 17.48 12.20 0.52
C SER A 48 18.70 11.27 0.53
N ALA A 49 18.60 10.09 -0.09
CA ALA A 49 19.73 9.19 -0.25
C ALA A 49 20.86 9.80 -1.10
N LEU A 50 20.52 10.41 -2.24
CA LEU A 50 21.49 11.10 -3.10
C LEU A 50 22.23 12.23 -2.37
N LEU A 51 21.51 13.02 -1.58
CA LEU A 51 22.10 14.10 -0.79
C LEU A 51 23.06 13.56 0.28
N PHE A 52 22.65 12.51 1.00
CA PHE A 52 23.45 11.85 2.03
C PHE A 52 24.72 11.20 1.46
N PHE A 53 24.63 10.45 0.35
CA PHE A 53 25.83 9.89 -0.30
C PHE A 53 26.71 10.98 -0.92
N GLY A 54 26.10 12.07 -1.40
CA GLY A 54 26.84 13.24 -1.87
C GLY A 54 27.70 13.88 -0.78
N THR A 55 27.24 13.91 0.47
CA THR A 55 28.02 14.47 1.58
C THR A 55 29.17 13.55 1.98
N LEU A 56 28.94 12.24 2.02
CA LEU A 56 29.99 11.25 2.28
C LEU A 56 31.09 11.29 1.22
N GLY A 57 30.73 11.54 -0.04
CA GLY A 57 31.68 11.69 -1.15
C GLY A 57 32.40 13.04 -1.22
N GLY A 58 32.21 13.94 -0.23
CA GLY A 58 32.83 15.26 -0.20
C GLY A 58 32.25 16.26 -1.22
N ARG A 59 31.14 15.92 -1.88
CA ARG A 59 30.49 16.77 -2.90
C ARG A 59 29.75 17.96 -2.28
N PHE A 60 29.41 17.88 -0.99
CA PHE A 60 28.76 18.94 -0.22
C PHE A 60 29.56 19.28 1.04
N PRO A 61 29.47 20.52 1.55
CA PRO A 61 30.13 20.92 2.79
C PRO A 61 29.69 20.03 3.97
N SER A 62 30.67 19.61 4.79
CA SER A 62 30.43 18.68 5.92
C SER A 62 29.45 19.22 6.97
N VAL A 63 29.27 20.54 7.04
CA VAL A 63 28.33 21.22 7.94
C VAL A 63 26.87 20.78 7.69
N TYR A 64 26.55 20.29 6.48
CA TYR A 64 25.21 19.81 6.14
C TYR A 64 24.99 18.32 6.41
N THR A 65 26.03 17.57 6.79
CA THR A 65 25.96 16.11 6.96
C THR A 65 24.90 15.71 7.98
N SER A 66 24.87 16.35 9.15
CA SER A 66 23.89 16.08 10.21
C SER A 66 22.45 16.36 9.78
N THR A 67 22.23 17.42 9.00
CA THR A 67 20.92 17.76 8.42
C THR A 67 20.47 16.69 7.45
N PHE A 68 21.34 16.23 6.55
CA PHE A 68 20.98 15.20 5.58
C PHE A 68 20.80 13.82 6.21
N GLU A 69 21.60 13.47 7.23
CA GLU A 69 21.38 12.29 8.06
C GLU A 69 20.00 12.32 8.71
N THR A 70 19.63 13.46 9.32
CA THR A 70 18.33 13.62 9.97
C THR A 70 17.18 13.49 8.97
N LEU A 71 17.30 14.09 7.78
CA LEU A 71 16.32 13.97 6.69
C LEU A 71 16.23 12.53 6.16
N PHE A 72 17.36 11.83 6.08
CA PHE A 72 17.41 10.45 5.64
C PHE A 72 16.74 9.52 6.67
N VAL A 73 17.12 9.58 7.95
CA VAL A 73 16.52 8.76 9.02
C VAL A 73 15.03 9.06 9.19
N SER A 74 14.63 10.33 9.18
CA SER A 74 13.23 10.72 9.29
C SER A 74 12.38 10.23 8.11
N SER A 75 12.97 10.11 6.90
CA SER A 75 12.28 9.51 5.76
C SER A 75 11.91 8.03 6.00
N PHE A 76 12.77 7.25 6.65
CA PHE A 76 12.44 5.86 7.02
C PHE A 76 11.31 5.78 8.05
N VAL A 77 11.30 6.68 9.03
CA VAL A 77 10.20 6.76 10.01
C VAL A 77 8.89 7.10 9.30
N ALA A 78 8.91 8.08 8.40
CA ALA A 78 7.75 8.45 7.60
C ALA A 78 7.26 7.28 6.72
N ILE A 79 8.17 6.54 6.08
CA ILE A 79 7.86 5.33 5.32
C ILE A 79 7.21 4.27 6.22
N ALA A 80 7.76 4.00 7.39
CA ALA A 80 7.25 2.99 8.31
C ALA A 80 5.82 3.30 8.76
N VAL A 81 5.57 4.56 9.14
CA VAL A 81 4.23 5.04 9.49
C VAL A 81 3.28 4.92 8.30
N PHE A 82 3.72 5.31 7.11
CA PHE A 82 2.91 5.22 5.90
C PHE A 82 2.53 3.77 5.56
N VAL A 83 3.50 2.85 5.57
CA VAL A 83 3.27 1.42 5.34
C VAL A 83 2.29 0.86 6.36
N PHE A 84 2.40 1.24 7.63
CA PHE A 84 1.47 0.84 8.67
C PHE A 84 0.03 1.31 8.40
N VAL A 85 -0.16 2.58 8.02
CA VAL A 85 -1.47 3.14 7.65
C VAL A 85 -2.06 2.42 6.44
N VAL A 86 -1.25 2.14 5.41
CA VAL A 86 -1.68 1.41 4.21
C VAL A 86 -2.07 -0.03 4.55
N ALA A 87 -1.26 -0.73 5.35
CA ALA A 87 -1.56 -2.09 5.80
C ALA A 87 -2.87 -2.16 6.60
N ARG A 88 -3.08 -1.19 7.50
CA ARG A 88 -4.32 -1.06 8.28
C ARG A 88 -5.53 -0.80 7.39
N GLY A 89 -5.43 0.11 6.41
CA GLY A 89 -6.49 0.40 5.45
C GLY A 89 -6.88 -0.82 4.61
N ARG A 90 -5.89 -1.53 4.06
CA ARG A 90 -6.09 -2.77 3.30
C ARG A 90 -6.68 -3.91 4.13
N ARG A 91 -6.35 -3.99 5.42
CA ARG A 91 -6.95 -4.97 6.34
C ARG A 91 -8.44 -4.69 6.55
N ARG A 92 -8.81 -3.44 6.87
CA ARG A 92 -10.22 -3.04 7.03
C ARG A 92 -11.02 -3.26 5.75
N PHE A 93 -10.47 -2.94 4.58
CA PHE A 93 -11.14 -3.21 3.31
C PHE A 93 -11.39 -4.72 3.11
N ARG A 94 -10.40 -5.57 3.38
CA ARG A 94 -10.57 -7.03 3.30
C ARG A 94 -11.64 -7.55 4.26
N GLU A 95 -11.72 -6.99 5.47
CA GLU A 95 -12.75 -7.34 6.45
C GLU A 95 -14.15 -6.96 5.94
N LEU A 96 -14.33 -5.74 5.43
CA LEU A 96 -15.59 -5.27 4.83
C LEU A 96 -15.97 -6.06 3.57
N TRP A 97 -15.00 -6.33 2.70
CA TRP A 97 -15.19 -7.14 1.51
C TRP A 97 -15.64 -8.56 1.87
N ASN A 98 -15.03 -9.18 2.87
CA ASN A 98 -15.43 -10.50 3.35
C ASN A 98 -16.81 -10.49 4.01
N GLN A 99 -17.26 -9.38 4.61
CA GLN A 99 -18.63 -9.28 5.12
C GLN A 99 -19.67 -9.18 3.99
N GLN A 100 -19.34 -8.48 2.90
CA GLN A 100 -20.26 -8.23 1.79
C GLN A 100 -20.25 -9.34 0.73
N HIS A 101 -19.11 -9.99 0.53
CA HIS A 101 -18.85 -10.97 -0.53
C HIS A 101 -18.28 -12.29 -0.02
N GLY A 102 -17.95 -12.40 1.27
CA GLY A 102 -17.59 -13.67 1.85
C GLY A 102 -18.81 -14.58 1.85
N SER A 103 -18.58 -15.82 1.43
CA SER A 103 -19.58 -16.88 1.44
C SER A 103 -20.33 -16.84 2.78
N ARG A 104 -21.67 -16.81 2.71
CA ARG A 104 -22.54 -17.14 3.85
C ARG A 104 -21.89 -18.30 4.63
N PRO A 105 -21.91 -18.30 5.98
CA PRO A 105 -21.67 -19.55 6.68
C PRO A 105 -22.57 -20.57 6.00
N THR A 106 -21.98 -21.65 5.46
CA THR A 106 -22.75 -22.79 4.99
C THR A 106 -23.64 -23.16 6.15
N ASN A 107 -24.91 -22.80 5.99
CA ASN A 107 -25.96 -23.12 6.91
C ASN A 107 -25.98 -24.64 6.88
N ASN A 108 -25.37 -25.28 7.88
CA ASN A 108 -25.56 -26.70 8.16
C ASN A 108 -27.00 -26.86 8.70
N ARG A 109 -27.98 -26.50 7.87
CA ARG A 109 -29.37 -26.90 7.99
C ARG A 109 -29.69 -27.77 6.79
N GLY A 110 -29.69 -29.07 7.06
CA GLY A 110 -30.57 -30.03 6.41
C GLY A 110 -30.02 -30.72 5.16
N SER A 111 -29.50 -31.93 5.36
CA SER A 111 -29.84 -33.15 4.58
C SER A 111 -29.09 -34.30 5.25
N ASP A 112 -29.76 -35.07 6.12
CA ASP A 112 -30.46 -36.33 5.78
C ASP A 112 -29.55 -37.53 6.09
N VAL A 113 -29.75 -38.14 7.27
CA VAL A 113 -30.25 -39.52 7.55
C VAL A 113 -30.12 -39.77 9.05
#